data_AF-A0A0Q5H576-F1
#
_entry.id   AF-A0A0Q5H576-F1
#
_cell.length_a   1.000
_cell.length_b   1.000
_cell.length_c   1.000
_cell.angle_alpha   90.00
_cell.angle_beta   90.00
_cell.angle_gamma   90.00
#
_symmetry.space_group_name_H-M   'P 1'
#
loop_
_entity.id
_entity.type
_entity.pdbx_description
1 polymer ?
#
loop_
_entity_poly.entity_id
_entity_poly.type
_entity_poly.pdbx_seq_one_letter_code
_entity_poly.pdbx_strand_id
1 'polypeptide(L)'
;MTTLQYAISDQVGQVLGFAEEERMPALPDGLVAHVMVERVPSFPEPPWPTSTLHVANNELYWVETAPLEQAKELAIARTYVDVDAVYEAAIGRRGTEYTRAEDAARVYLAADPKPAVVSGYITGHALTNPTGQVQSEAWAAQQIVERADAFRWAELQMRNVRFARQADMRAAITPEDLATAVGQWNDFITWLRSTLGL
;
A
#
# COMPACT_ATOMS: atom_id res chain seq x y z
N MET A 1 -0.06 50.68 6.78
CA MET A 1 1.35 50.31 6.62
C MET A 1 1.38 48.86 6.22
N THR A 2 1.88 48.55 5.02
CA THR A 2 2.03 47.17 4.53
C THR A 2 3.27 46.60 5.21
N THR A 3 3.11 45.62 6.09
CA THR A 3 4.22 44.92 6.73
C THR A 3 5.12 44.31 5.65
N LEU A 4 6.41 44.62 5.68
CA LEU A 4 7.38 44.04 4.74
C LEU A 4 7.60 42.57 5.11
N GLN A 5 7.41 41.69 4.13
CA GLN A 5 7.55 40.24 4.28
C GLN A 5 8.77 39.76 3.50
N TYR A 6 9.65 39.02 4.17
CA TYR A 6 10.84 38.44 3.58
C TYR A 6 10.73 36.93 3.53
N ALA A 7 11.00 36.34 2.37
CA ALA A 7 11.16 34.90 2.21
C ALA A 7 12.64 34.53 2.38
N ILE A 8 12.90 33.49 3.16
CA ILE A 8 14.22 32.90 3.38
C ILE A 8 14.26 31.63 2.55
N SER A 9 15.15 31.55 1.57
CA SER A 9 15.30 30.37 0.73
C SER A 9 16.69 29.77 0.77
N ASP A 10 16.82 28.51 0.38
CA ASP A 10 18.11 27.86 0.14
C ASP A 10 18.71 28.22 -1.23
N GLN A 11 19.85 27.62 -1.57
CA GLN A 11 20.55 27.88 -2.84
C GLN A 11 19.79 27.42 -4.10
N VAL A 12 18.72 26.62 -3.95
CA VAL A 12 17.87 26.18 -5.06
C VAL A 12 16.53 26.94 -5.10
N GLY A 13 16.36 27.95 -4.24
CA GLY A 13 15.17 28.82 -4.21
C GLY A 13 14.02 28.27 -3.36
N GLN A 14 14.19 27.14 -2.66
CA GLN A 14 13.14 26.59 -1.79
C GLN A 14 13.01 27.45 -0.53
N VAL A 15 11.79 27.92 -0.24
CA VAL A 15 11.52 28.75 0.95
C VAL A 15 11.55 27.88 2.21
N LEU A 16 12.49 28.19 3.10
CA LEU A 16 12.72 27.54 4.39
C LEU A 16 12.00 28.23 5.56
N GLY A 17 11.61 29.50 5.38
CA GLY A 17 10.95 30.27 6.42
C GLY A 17 10.68 31.71 6.01
N PHE A 18 10.15 32.48 6.95
CA PHE A 18 9.77 33.88 6.74
C PHE A 18 10.32 34.75 7.86
N ALA A 19 10.69 35.98 7.51
CA ALA A 19 11.08 37.01 8.47
C ALA A 19 10.18 38.24 8.34
N GLU A 20 9.73 38.74 9.48
CA GLU A 20 9.23 40.11 9.60
C GLU A 20 10.41 41.02 9.95
N GLU A 21 10.32 42.30 9.59
CA GLU A 21 11.39 43.31 9.54
C GLU A 21 12.28 43.43 10.81
N GLU A 22 11.90 42.83 11.93
CA GLU A 22 12.60 42.94 13.22
C GLU A 22 13.25 41.65 13.76
N ARG A 23 13.07 40.47 13.13
CA ARG A 23 13.68 39.21 13.61
C ARG A 23 14.11 38.28 12.47
N MET A 24 15.41 38.03 12.33
CA MET A 24 15.89 36.87 11.59
C MET A 24 15.52 35.59 12.37
N PRO A 25 14.87 34.59 11.75
CA PRO A 25 14.65 33.31 12.39
C PRO A 25 15.97 32.54 12.53
N ALA A 26 16.18 31.94 13.70
CA ALA A 26 17.27 31.00 13.91
C ALA A 26 16.88 29.66 13.26
N LEU A 27 17.70 29.15 12.34
CA LEU A 27 17.52 27.81 11.79
C LEU A 27 17.87 26.75 12.86
N PRO A 28 17.24 25.55 12.83
CA PRO A 28 17.34 24.54 13.89
C PRO A 28 18.76 24.08 14.25
N ASP A 29 19.71 24.22 13.32
CA ASP A 29 21.03 23.56 13.42
C ASP A 29 22.22 24.55 13.48
N GLY A 30 21.98 25.86 13.61
CA GLY A 30 23.06 26.86 13.75
C GLY A 30 23.96 27.05 12.51
N LEU A 31 23.63 26.41 11.39
CA LEU A 31 24.31 26.61 10.11
C LEU A 31 23.75 27.85 9.40
N VAL A 32 24.65 28.75 9.00
CA VAL A 32 24.33 29.77 8.01
C VAL A 32 24.33 29.07 6.65
N ALA A 33 23.18 28.54 6.23
CA ALA A 33 22.97 28.27 4.82
C ALA A 33 23.20 29.59 4.06
N HIS A 34 23.72 29.53 2.84
CA HIS A 34 23.65 30.70 1.97
C HIS A 34 22.17 30.96 1.72
N VAL A 35 21.58 31.85 2.52
CA VAL A 35 20.17 32.17 2.47
C VAL A 35 20.00 33.38 1.58
N MET A 36 19.11 33.26 0.59
CA MET A 36 18.63 34.41 -0.16
C MET A 36 17.42 34.99 0.56
N VAL A 37 17.50 36.28 0.85
CA VAL A 37 16.42 37.06 1.49
C VAL A 37 15.78 37.91 0.40
N GLU A 38 14.61 37.48 -0.07
CA GLU A 38 13.88 38.17 -1.13
C GLU A 38 12.61 38.83 -0.58
N ARG A 39 12.35 40.05 -1.05
CA ARG A 39 11.14 40.79 -0.71
C ARG A 39 9.99 40.27 -1.56
N VAL A 40 8.90 39.88 -0.91
CA VAL A 40 7.72 39.33 -1.59
C VAL A 40 6.48 40.19 -1.34
N PRO A 41 5.61 40.39 -2.35
CA PRO A 41 4.46 41.29 -2.24
C PRO A 41 3.31 40.73 -1.39
N SER A 42 3.15 39.40 -1.38
CA SER A 42 2.13 38.68 -0.60
C SER A 42 2.38 37.18 -0.64
N PHE A 43 1.96 36.45 0.38
CA PHE A 43 2.04 34.98 0.41
C PHE A 43 0.85 34.35 -0.33
N PRO A 44 1.08 33.56 -1.39
CA PRO A 44 0.02 32.76 -2.00
C PRO A 44 -0.38 31.62 -1.05
N GLU A 45 -1.63 31.18 -1.10
CA GLU A 45 -2.03 29.91 -0.47
C GLU A 45 -1.49 28.73 -1.30
N PRO A 46 -1.14 27.60 -0.67
CA PRO A 46 -0.73 26.41 -1.39
C PRO A 46 -1.86 25.88 -2.25
N PRO A 47 -1.64 25.62 -3.55
CA PRO A 47 -2.64 24.99 -4.40
C PRO A 47 -2.87 23.54 -3.98
N TRP A 48 -1.88 22.90 -3.34
CA TRP A 48 -1.95 21.54 -2.81
C TRP A 48 -1.20 21.40 -1.49
N PRO A 49 -1.62 20.50 -0.58
CA PRO A 49 -0.90 20.19 0.66
C PRO A 49 0.54 19.68 0.45
N THR A 50 0.86 19.21 -0.75
CA THR A 50 2.17 18.67 -1.18
C THR A 50 3.03 19.70 -1.90
N SER A 51 2.61 20.96 -1.98
CA SER A 51 3.38 22.02 -2.63
C SER A 51 4.46 22.56 -1.69
N THR A 52 5.69 22.65 -2.17
CA THR A 52 6.76 23.45 -1.55
C THR A 52 6.76 24.84 -2.17
N LEU A 53 6.93 25.87 -1.35
CA LEU A 53 7.00 27.24 -1.83
C LEU A 53 8.43 27.56 -2.26
N HIS A 54 8.60 28.19 -3.42
CA HIS A 54 9.88 28.62 -3.96
C HIS A 54 9.85 30.12 -4.28
N VAL A 55 11.03 30.74 -4.32
CA VAL A 55 11.20 32.15 -4.67
C VAL A 55 12.27 32.29 -5.76
N ALA A 56 11.96 33.08 -6.79
CA ALA A 56 12.92 33.50 -7.80
C ALA A 56 12.51 34.85 -8.40
N ASN A 57 13.46 35.75 -8.63
CA ASN A 57 13.22 37.07 -9.22
C ASN A 57 12.17 37.91 -8.46
N ASN A 58 12.12 37.80 -7.12
CA ASN A 58 11.09 38.41 -6.27
C ASN A 58 9.65 37.90 -6.49
N GLU A 59 9.47 36.78 -7.17
CA GLU A 59 8.16 36.13 -7.33
C GLU A 59 8.11 34.81 -6.55
N LEU A 60 7.00 34.60 -5.85
CA LEU A 60 6.70 33.35 -5.16
C LEU A 60 5.93 32.41 -6.09
N TYR A 61 6.37 31.16 -6.17
CA TYR A 61 5.69 30.12 -6.93
C TYR A 61 5.74 28.79 -6.18
N TRP A 62 4.76 27.94 -6.46
CA TRP A 62 4.66 26.62 -5.83
C TRP A 62 5.29 25.55 -6.71
N VAL A 63 6.10 24.68 -6.10
CA VAL A 63 6.69 23.51 -6.72
C VAL A 63 6.13 22.27 -6.05
N GLU A 64 5.53 21.39 -6.83
CA GLU A 64 4.98 20.13 -6.33
C GLU A 64 6.12 19.18 -5.89
N THR A 65 6.06 18.69 -4.65
CA THR A 65 7.07 17.74 -4.14
C THR A 65 6.65 16.28 -4.33
N ALA A 66 7.55 15.51 -4.96
CA ALA A 66 7.35 14.29 -5.75
C ALA A 66 6.59 14.56 -7.06
N PRO A 67 7.29 14.61 -8.21
CA PRO A 67 6.64 14.65 -9.52
C PRO A 67 5.60 13.52 -9.58
N LEU A 68 4.42 13.79 -10.14
CA LEU A 68 3.34 12.81 -10.26
C LEU A 68 3.84 11.43 -10.73
N GLU A 69 4.79 11.40 -11.65
CA GLU A 69 5.44 10.18 -12.13
C GLU A 69 6.15 9.37 -11.02
N GLN A 70 6.86 10.02 -10.11
CA GLN A 70 7.46 9.35 -8.95
C GLN A 70 6.38 8.81 -8.00
N ALA A 71 5.29 9.56 -7.79
CA ALA A 71 4.17 9.10 -6.96
C ALA A 71 3.48 7.87 -7.59
N LYS A 72 3.33 7.84 -8.91
CA LYS A 72 2.82 6.68 -9.65
C LYS A 72 3.71 5.46 -9.46
N GLU A 73 5.04 5.61 -9.61
CA GLU A 73 5.99 4.51 -9.43
C GLU A 73 5.90 3.89 -8.03
N LEU A 74 5.86 4.74 -6.99
CA LEU A 74 5.71 4.29 -5.61
C LEU A 74 4.36 3.58 -5.37
N ALA A 75 3.26 4.14 -5.88
CA ALA A 75 1.94 3.53 -5.78
C ALA A 75 1.90 2.15 -6.45
N ILE A 76 2.47 2.03 -7.65
CA ILE A 76 2.56 0.76 -8.39
C ILE A 76 3.42 -0.25 -7.62
N ALA A 77 4.59 0.17 -7.12
CA ALA A 77 5.47 -0.68 -6.32
C ALA A 77 4.76 -1.21 -5.07
N ARG A 78 3.96 -0.36 -4.41
CA ARG A 78 3.20 -0.73 -3.22
C ARG A 78 2.21 -1.87 -3.47
N THR A 79 1.57 -1.91 -4.65
CA THR A 79 0.64 -3.00 -4.99
C THR A 79 1.29 -4.39 -4.95
N TYR A 80 2.60 -4.50 -5.25
CA TYR A 80 3.31 -5.78 -5.12
C TYR A 80 3.53 -6.16 -3.67
N VAL A 81 3.97 -5.20 -2.85
CA VAL A 81 4.18 -5.40 -1.41
C VAL A 81 2.90 -5.84 -0.72
N ASP A 82 1.77 -5.23 -1.06
CA ASP A 82 0.48 -5.59 -0.46
C ASP A 82 0.05 -7.01 -0.87
N VAL A 83 0.28 -7.40 -2.13
CA VAL A 83 0.03 -8.77 -2.60
C VAL A 83 0.92 -9.78 -1.87
N ASP A 84 2.21 -9.49 -1.74
CA ASP A 84 3.16 -10.35 -1.02
C ASP A 84 2.74 -10.49 0.46
N ALA A 85 2.25 -9.42 1.08
CA ALA A 85 1.73 -9.46 2.45
C ALA A 85 0.47 -10.32 2.57
N VAL A 86 -0.39 -10.37 1.54
CA VAL A 86 -1.55 -11.29 1.51
C VAL A 86 -1.07 -12.74 1.38
N TYR A 87 -0.12 -13.04 0.49
CA TYR A 87 0.47 -14.38 0.37
C TYR A 87 1.10 -14.84 1.69
N GLU A 88 1.92 -13.99 2.30
CA GLU A 88 2.60 -14.30 3.55
C GLU A 88 1.59 -14.55 4.70
N ALA A 89 0.53 -13.74 4.79
CA ALA A 89 -0.51 -13.93 5.79
C ALA A 89 -1.36 -15.19 5.55
N ALA A 90 -1.66 -15.52 4.29
CA ALA A 90 -2.53 -16.64 3.95
C ALA A 90 -1.85 -18.00 4.10
N ILE A 91 -0.62 -18.12 3.59
CA ILE A 91 0.11 -19.40 3.50
C ILE A 91 1.56 -19.32 3.97
N GLY A 92 2.12 -18.11 4.12
CA GLY A 92 3.51 -17.90 4.48
C GLY A 92 4.46 -18.65 3.55
N ARG A 93 5.53 -19.21 4.12
CA ARG A 93 6.49 -20.06 3.40
C ARG A 93 6.05 -21.53 3.25
N ARG A 94 4.76 -21.84 3.45
CA ARG A 94 4.23 -23.21 3.50
C ARG A 94 3.52 -23.66 2.23
N GLY A 95 3.75 -22.99 1.09
CA GLY A 95 3.08 -23.30 -0.19
C GLY A 95 3.07 -24.80 -0.53
N THR A 96 4.23 -25.46 -0.46
CA THR A 96 4.34 -26.92 -0.72
C THR A 96 3.52 -27.77 0.26
N GLU A 97 3.45 -27.37 1.53
CA GLU A 97 2.65 -28.08 2.54
C GLU A 97 1.16 -27.98 2.22
N TYR A 98 0.69 -26.77 1.90
CA TYR A 98 -0.69 -26.53 1.49
C TYR A 98 -1.06 -27.28 0.21
N THR A 99 -0.20 -27.29 -0.81
CA THR A 99 -0.44 -28.07 -2.04
C THR A 99 -0.58 -29.57 -1.73
N ARG A 100 0.30 -30.14 -0.91
CA ARG A 100 0.21 -31.56 -0.52
C ARG A 100 -1.03 -31.88 0.29
N ALA A 101 -1.42 -30.98 1.21
CA ALA A 101 -2.63 -31.14 2.00
C ALA A 101 -3.87 -31.12 1.11
N GLU A 102 -3.91 -30.20 0.15
CA GLU A 102 -4.99 -30.08 -0.82
C GLU A 102 -5.08 -31.31 -1.73
N ASP A 103 -3.98 -31.75 -2.32
CA ASP A 103 -3.95 -32.93 -3.18
C ASP A 103 -4.48 -34.17 -2.43
N ALA A 104 -4.01 -34.37 -1.19
CA ALA A 104 -4.48 -35.44 -0.34
C ALA A 104 -5.99 -35.33 -0.04
N ALA A 105 -6.47 -34.12 0.25
CA ALA A 105 -7.88 -33.88 0.53
C ALA A 105 -8.78 -34.14 -0.69
N ARG A 106 -8.38 -33.69 -1.89
CA ARG A 106 -9.11 -33.97 -3.13
C ARG A 106 -9.14 -35.46 -3.45
N VAL A 107 -8.02 -36.17 -3.30
CA VAL A 107 -7.96 -37.63 -3.48
C VAL A 107 -8.90 -38.34 -2.50
N TYR A 108 -8.89 -37.94 -1.22
CA TYR A 108 -9.79 -38.51 -0.22
C TYR A 108 -11.27 -38.27 -0.56
N LEU A 109 -11.63 -37.06 -0.97
CA LEU A 109 -13.01 -36.70 -1.33
C LEU A 109 -13.49 -37.44 -2.58
N ALA A 110 -12.62 -37.62 -3.58
CA ALA A 110 -12.95 -38.31 -4.83
C ALA A 110 -13.03 -39.84 -4.71
N ALA A 111 -12.39 -40.45 -3.71
CA ALA A 111 -12.36 -41.90 -3.53
C ALA A 111 -13.71 -42.48 -3.04
N ASP A 112 -14.11 -43.61 -3.63
CA ASP A 112 -15.21 -44.47 -3.18
C ASP A 112 -14.88 -45.97 -3.44
N PRO A 113 -14.74 -46.84 -2.42
CA PRO A 113 -14.88 -46.53 -1.00
C PRO A 113 -13.74 -45.65 -0.47
N LYS A 114 -13.95 -45.02 0.70
CA LYS A 114 -12.92 -44.18 1.33
C LYS A 114 -11.65 -44.99 1.66
N PRO A 115 -10.45 -44.39 1.55
CA PRO A 115 -9.20 -45.08 1.85
C PRO A 115 -9.14 -45.54 3.31
N ALA A 116 -8.65 -46.75 3.54
CA ALA A 116 -8.44 -47.26 4.90
C ALA A 116 -7.34 -46.51 5.67
N VAL A 117 -6.39 -45.91 4.94
CA VAL A 117 -5.32 -45.07 5.50
C VAL A 117 -5.51 -43.64 4.99
N VAL A 118 -5.71 -42.72 5.92
CA VAL A 118 -5.98 -41.31 5.63
C VAL A 118 -4.73 -40.47 5.88
N SER A 119 -4.52 -39.47 5.04
CA SER A 119 -3.36 -38.58 5.13
C SER A 119 -3.29 -37.86 6.46
N GLY A 120 -2.07 -37.74 7.00
CA GLY A 120 -1.77 -36.99 8.23
C GLY A 120 -2.23 -35.52 8.20
N TYR A 121 -2.30 -34.91 7.01
CA TYR A 121 -2.82 -33.55 6.86
C TYR A 121 -4.32 -33.46 7.21
N ILE A 122 -5.10 -34.46 6.79
CA ILE A 122 -6.55 -34.50 7.01
C ILE A 122 -6.83 -34.90 8.46
N THR A 123 -6.18 -35.96 8.95
CA THR A 123 -6.39 -36.45 10.33
C THR A 123 -5.92 -35.43 11.35
N GLY A 124 -4.77 -34.78 11.12
CA GLY A 124 -4.29 -33.68 11.95
C GLY A 124 -5.30 -32.54 12.01
N HIS A 125 -5.78 -32.06 10.86
CA HIS A 125 -6.75 -30.97 10.81
C HIS A 125 -8.09 -31.32 11.49
N ALA A 126 -8.55 -32.56 11.34
CA ALA A 126 -9.76 -33.04 12.01
C ALA A 126 -9.65 -32.98 13.54
N LEU A 127 -8.46 -33.25 14.09
CA LEU A 127 -8.17 -33.25 15.53
C LEU A 127 -7.88 -31.86 16.10
N THR A 128 -7.20 -30.99 15.34
CA THR A 128 -6.65 -29.72 15.86
C THR A 128 -7.39 -28.47 15.39
N ASN A 129 -8.63 -28.63 14.91
CA ASN A 129 -9.39 -27.51 14.38
C ASN A 129 -9.75 -26.45 15.47
N PRO A 130 -10.01 -25.19 15.07
CA PRO A 130 -10.21 -24.08 16.01
C PRO A 130 -11.44 -24.20 16.92
N THR A 131 -12.39 -25.10 16.62
CA THR A 131 -13.58 -25.31 17.46
C THR A 131 -13.27 -26.14 18.72
N GLY A 132 -12.09 -26.78 18.77
CA GLY A 132 -11.70 -27.67 19.87
C GLY A 132 -12.46 -29.00 19.92
N GLN A 133 -13.36 -29.25 18.96
CA GLN A 133 -14.10 -30.50 18.84
C GLN A 133 -13.48 -31.38 17.78
N VAL A 134 -13.33 -32.67 18.03
CA VAL A 134 -12.89 -33.62 17.00
C VAL A 134 -13.92 -33.67 15.88
N GLN A 135 -13.47 -33.41 14.65
CA GLN A 135 -14.30 -33.45 13.45
C GLN A 135 -14.03 -34.73 12.65
N SER A 136 -14.88 -35.01 11.66
CA SER A 136 -14.63 -36.12 10.73
C SER A 136 -13.52 -35.78 9.73
N GLU A 137 -12.85 -36.81 9.20
CA GLU A 137 -11.87 -36.66 8.12
C GLU A 137 -12.50 -36.09 6.85
N ALA A 138 -13.77 -36.43 6.57
CA ALA A 138 -14.52 -35.86 5.44
C ALA A 138 -14.76 -34.36 5.61
N TRP A 139 -15.13 -33.92 6.82
CA TRP A 139 -15.23 -32.50 7.13
C TRP A 139 -13.88 -31.80 6.95
N ALA A 140 -12.80 -32.38 7.48
CA ALA A 140 -11.47 -31.78 7.40
C ALA A 140 -10.97 -31.68 5.95
N ALA A 141 -11.15 -32.74 5.14
CA ALA A 141 -10.81 -32.71 3.73
C ALA A 141 -11.60 -31.64 2.97
N GLN A 142 -12.90 -31.51 3.27
CA GLN A 142 -13.75 -30.47 2.68
C GLN A 142 -13.24 -29.06 3.03
N GLN A 143 -12.92 -28.80 4.30
CA GLN A 143 -12.40 -27.50 4.73
C GLN A 143 -11.04 -27.16 4.08
N ILE A 144 -10.15 -28.15 3.94
CA ILE A 144 -8.86 -27.95 3.26
C ILE A 144 -9.09 -27.55 1.80
N VAL A 145 -9.99 -28.24 1.09
CA VAL A 145 -10.31 -27.93 -0.31
C VAL A 145 -10.98 -26.56 -0.45
N GLU A 146 -11.97 -26.25 0.39
CA GLU A 146 -12.65 -24.94 0.38
C GLU A 146 -11.68 -23.79 0.63
N ARG A 147 -10.75 -23.95 1.58
CA ARG A 147 -9.71 -22.95 1.84
C ARG A 147 -8.79 -22.77 0.63
N ALA A 148 -8.38 -23.87 0.00
CA ALA A 148 -7.52 -23.83 -1.18
C ALA A 148 -8.22 -23.15 -2.38
N ASP A 149 -9.49 -23.46 -2.61
CA ASP A 149 -10.28 -22.87 -3.69
C ASP A 149 -10.52 -21.37 -3.46
N ALA A 150 -10.84 -20.96 -2.24
CA ALA A 150 -10.96 -19.55 -1.87
C ALA A 150 -9.64 -18.80 -2.11
N PHE A 151 -8.51 -19.42 -1.77
CA PHE A 151 -7.20 -18.81 -1.99
C PHE A 151 -6.85 -18.67 -3.47
N ARG A 152 -7.04 -19.71 -4.29
CA ARG A 152 -6.80 -19.62 -5.75
C ARG A 152 -7.68 -18.58 -6.43
N TRP A 153 -8.94 -18.49 -6.02
CA TRP A 153 -9.81 -17.43 -6.48
C TRP A 153 -9.24 -16.06 -6.14
N ALA A 154 -8.78 -15.87 -4.90
CA ALA A 154 -8.15 -14.62 -4.46
C ALA A 154 -6.86 -14.30 -5.23
N GLU A 155 -6.00 -15.27 -5.53
CA GLU A 155 -4.80 -15.09 -6.36
C GLU A 155 -5.16 -14.51 -7.74
N LEU A 156 -6.20 -15.07 -8.38
CA LEU A 156 -6.68 -14.59 -9.67
C LEU A 156 -7.26 -13.17 -9.57
N GLN A 157 -8.06 -12.89 -8.53
CA GLN A 157 -8.60 -11.55 -8.29
C GLN A 157 -7.49 -10.53 -8.06
N MET A 158 -6.51 -10.83 -7.20
CA MET A 158 -5.36 -9.96 -6.95
C MET A 158 -4.64 -9.62 -8.24
N ARG A 159 -4.34 -10.63 -9.07
CA ARG A 159 -3.67 -10.42 -10.34
C ARG A 159 -4.46 -9.47 -11.25
N ASN A 160 -5.75 -9.73 -11.44
CA ASN A 160 -6.58 -8.98 -12.38
C ASN A 160 -6.82 -7.55 -11.90
N VAL A 161 -7.20 -7.37 -10.63
CA VAL A 161 -7.46 -6.06 -10.05
C VAL A 161 -6.17 -5.25 -9.95
N ARG A 162 -5.04 -5.85 -9.54
CA ARG A 162 -3.74 -5.16 -9.52
C ARG A 162 -3.39 -4.60 -10.89
N PHE A 163 -3.54 -5.37 -11.96
CA PHE A 163 -3.21 -4.88 -13.30
C PHE A 163 -4.14 -3.76 -13.76
N ALA A 164 -5.44 -3.83 -13.45
CA ALA A 164 -6.36 -2.75 -13.72
C ALA A 164 -5.97 -1.47 -12.95
N ARG A 165 -5.75 -1.56 -11.63
CA ARG A 165 -5.40 -0.39 -10.81
C ARG A 165 -4.04 0.18 -11.14
N GLN A 166 -3.04 -0.64 -11.46
CA GLN A 166 -1.76 -0.14 -11.96
C GLN A 166 -1.91 0.56 -13.31
N ALA A 167 -2.83 0.12 -14.19
CA ALA A 167 -3.11 0.82 -15.43
C ALA A 167 -3.73 2.20 -15.14
N ASP A 168 -4.69 2.28 -14.22
CA ASP A 168 -5.30 3.54 -13.78
C ASP A 168 -4.27 4.50 -13.16
N MET A 169 -3.38 3.98 -12.29
CA MET A 169 -2.28 4.76 -11.71
C MET A 169 -1.34 5.32 -12.79
N ARG A 170 -0.95 4.51 -13.79
CA ARG A 170 -0.11 4.99 -14.91
C ARG A 170 -0.83 6.07 -15.73
N ALA A 171 -2.14 5.91 -15.92
CA ALA A 171 -2.97 6.81 -16.72
C ALA A 171 -3.34 8.11 -15.99
N ALA A 172 -3.15 8.21 -14.67
CA ALA A 172 -3.44 9.41 -13.89
C ALA A 172 -2.73 10.64 -14.46
N ILE A 173 -3.46 11.74 -14.66
CA ILE A 173 -2.89 12.99 -15.19
C ILE A 173 -2.76 14.03 -14.07
N THR A 174 -3.53 13.83 -12.99
CA THR A 174 -3.53 14.67 -11.78
C THR A 174 -3.22 13.84 -10.52
N PRO A 175 -2.80 14.50 -9.42
CA PRO A 175 -2.66 13.85 -8.12
C PRO A 175 -3.95 13.19 -7.62
N GLU A 176 -5.13 13.73 -7.90
CA GLU A 176 -6.39 13.14 -7.44
C GLU A 176 -6.83 11.93 -8.24
N ASP A 177 -6.52 11.89 -9.55
CA ASP A 177 -6.69 10.67 -10.34
C ASP A 177 -5.87 9.53 -9.71
N LEU A 178 -4.61 9.84 -9.35
CA LEU A 178 -3.72 8.88 -8.68
C LEU A 178 -4.27 8.49 -7.31
N ALA A 179 -4.70 9.44 -6.50
CA ALA A 179 -5.27 9.18 -5.17
C ALA A 179 -6.53 8.30 -5.26
N THR A 180 -7.37 8.51 -6.28
CA THR A 180 -8.56 7.71 -6.55
C THR A 180 -8.19 6.26 -6.89
N ALA A 181 -7.23 6.05 -7.79
CA ALA A 181 -6.77 4.72 -8.17
C ALA A 181 -6.12 3.98 -6.98
N VAL A 182 -5.34 4.68 -6.15
CA VAL A 182 -4.76 4.15 -4.92
C VAL A 182 -5.82 3.80 -3.88
N GLY A 183 -6.83 4.65 -3.69
CA GLY A 183 -7.95 4.37 -2.79
C GLY A 183 -8.68 3.10 -3.16
N GLN A 184 -9.02 2.94 -4.45
CA GLN A 184 -9.68 1.72 -4.96
C GLN A 184 -8.84 0.46 -4.77
N TRP A 185 -7.51 0.55 -4.88
CA TRP A 185 -6.62 -0.57 -4.57
C TRP A 185 -6.66 -0.93 -3.08
N ASN A 186 -6.59 0.05 -2.20
CA ASN A 186 -6.62 -0.17 -0.75
C ASN A 186 -7.95 -0.78 -0.29
N ASP A 187 -9.07 -0.31 -0.84
CA ASP A 187 -10.40 -0.86 -0.57
C ASP A 187 -10.48 -2.33 -1.02
N PHE A 188 -9.96 -2.63 -2.21
CA PHE A 188 -9.88 -4.00 -2.70
C PHE A 188 -9.05 -4.90 -1.78
N ILE A 189 -7.85 -4.48 -1.37
CA ILE A 189 -7.00 -5.26 -0.46
C ILE A 189 -7.69 -5.49 0.88
N THR A 190 -8.34 -4.46 1.42
CA THR A 190 -9.09 -4.56 2.68
C THR A 190 -10.22 -5.58 2.58
N TRP A 191 -11.02 -5.49 1.52
CA TRP A 191 -12.09 -6.45 1.25
C TRP A 191 -11.58 -7.87 1.03
N LEU A 192 -10.48 -8.03 0.29
CA LEU A 192 -9.90 -9.34 0.00
C LEU A 192 -9.39 -10.02 1.27
N ARG A 193 -8.67 -9.28 2.13
CA ARG A 193 -8.19 -9.80 3.41
C ARG A 193 -9.34 -10.26 4.28
N SER A 194 -10.41 -9.45 4.39
CA SER A 194 -11.62 -9.85 5.11
C SER A 194 -12.24 -11.13 4.54
N THR A 195 -12.33 -11.25 3.21
CA THR A 195 -12.85 -12.45 2.53
C THR A 195 -12.03 -13.70 2.81
N LEU A 196 -10.71 -13.55 2.96
CA LEU A 196 -9.78 -14.63 3.32
C LEU A 196 -9.64 -14.82 4.85
N GLY A 197 -10.32 -14.03 5.68
CA GLY A 197 -10.17 -14.07 7.14
C GLY A 197 -8.77 -13.69 7.64
N LEU A 198 -8.13 -12.70 7.01
CA LEU A 198 -6.78 -12.19 7.30
C LEU A 198 -6.78 -10.77 7.90
#